data_AF-A0AA91TZ89-F1
#
_entry.id   AF-A0AA91TZ89-F1
#
_cell.length_a   1.000
_cell.length_b   1.000
_cell.length_c   1.000
_cell.angle_alpha   90.00
_cell.angle_beta   90.00
_cell.angle_gamma   90.00
#
_symmetry.space_group_name_H-M   'P 1'
#
loop_
_entity.id
_entity.type
_entity.pdbx_description
1 polymer ?
#
loop_
_entity_poly.entity_id
_entity_poly.type
_entity_poly.pdbx_seq_one_letter_code
_entity_poly.pdbx_strand_id
1 'polypeptide(L)'
;MSRIIARVNPVIFKTQAIHVKASPEVLCYTPVGNPLGFAEMQDLRQPVSVDDPESFELTVANMGVSVDLSLTWQERDFRVLIRQDRTEQEDNVLKLISGYVPAHELRVPLLTVMTEIAEELLLESNRGWLQGRYMETWLPTPYSASLPLSKRHSYQLTSHHAAAHPVLCRELHLIERPRAYVHLPTNSLQLVYSMQLQLPDNCPGLTMLHADEHMDTEKNQLLVEMNYQRPEIFLAEMRDGAATGKLFSLEQGELVPRRPKNIWLSEALAPQTGWVIEEPRSKWPEGLTRL
;
A
#
# COMPACT_ATOMS: atom_id res chain seq x y z
N MET A 1 22.58 -10.38 -1.29
CA MET A 1 22.45 -10.44 -2.75
C MET A 1 20.98 -10.35 -3.07
N SER A 2 20.59 -9.60 -4.09
CA SER A 2 19.22 -9.62 -4.61
C SER A 2 18.94 -10.97 -5.28
N ARG A 3 17.68 -11.41 -5.21
CA ARG A 3 17.21 -12.66 -5.82
C ARG A 3 15.95 -12.35 -6.63
N ILE A 4 15.99 -12.69 -7.92
CA ILE A 4 14.80 -12.64 -8.79
C ILE A 4 13.88 -13.79 -8.40
N ILE A 5 12.61 -13.47 -8.11
CA ILE A 5 11.59 -14.43 -7.66
C ILE A 5 10.47 -14.63 -8.67
N ALA A 6 10.24 -13.70 -9.59
CA ALA A 6 9.28 -13.85 -10.67
C ALA A 6 9.62 -13.00 -11.90
N ARG A 7 8.95 -13.32 -13.02
CA ARG A 7 8.92 -12.50 -14.25
C ARG A 7 7.47 -12.35 -14.69
N VAL A 8 7.00 -11.12 -14.82
CA VAL A 8 5.59 -10.81 -15.12
C VAL A 8 5.50 -10.09 -16.46
N ASN A 9 4.44 -10.37 -17.22
CA ASN A 9 4.14 -9.65 -18.45
C ASN A 9 3.42 -8.34 -18.12
N PRO A 10 4.03 -7.16 -18.37
CA PRO A 10 3.49 -5.87 -17.94
C PRO A 10 2.23 -5.43 -18.71
N VAL A 11 1.85 -6.12 -19.80
CA VAL A 11 0.80 -5.69 -20.73
C VAL A 11 -0.63 -5.91 -20.21
N ILE A 12 -0.80 -6.56 -19.05
CA ILE A 12 -2.12 -7.01 -18.57
C ILE A 12 -2.86 -5.92 -17.76
N PHE A 13 -2.17 -4.88 -17.27
CA PHE A 13 -2.79 -3.88 -16.42
C PHE A 13 -3.86 -3.05 -17.16
N LYS A 14 -5.08 -3.02 -16.60
CA LYS A 14 -6.19 -2.18 -17.05
C LYS A 14 -6.96 -1.60 -15.86
N THR A 15 -7.05 -0.28 -15.78
CA THR A 15 -7.88 0.46 -14.81
C THR A 15 -8.96 1.28 -15.53
N GLN A 16 -9.71 2.13 -14.84
CA GLN A 16 -10.70 3.05 -15.44
C GLN A 16 -10.68 4.40 -14.72
N ALA A 17 -11.08 5.45 -15.45
CA ALA A 17 -11.38 6.74 -14.86
C ALA A 17 -12.61 6.64 -13.94
N ILE A 18 -12.65 7.50 -12.93
CA ILE A 18 -13.65 7.44 -11.86
C ILE A 18 -14.31 8.79 -11.72
N HIS A 19 -15.63 8.84 -11.85
CA HIS A 19 -16.40 10.01 -11.49
C HIS A 19 -16.65 10.01 -9.98
N VAL A 20 -16.25 11.08 -9.30
CA VAL A 20 -16.31 11.24 -7.84
C VAL A 20 -17.28 12.36 -7.51
N LYS A 21 -18.15 12.10 -6.52
CA LYS A 21 -19.07 13.06 -5.93
C LYS A 21 -18.91 13.02 -4.42
N ALA A 22 -18.47 14.13 -3.83
CA ALA A 22 -18.23 14.27 -2.40
C ALA A 22 -19.25 15.20 -1.74
N SER A 23 -19.67 14.84 -0.53
CA SER A 23 -20.32 15.71 0.45
C SER A 23 -19.60 15.58 1.80
N PRO A 24 -19.87 16.44 2.79
CA PRO A 24 -19.22 16.36 4.10
C PRO A 24 -19.40 14.99 4.80
N GLU A 25 -20.43 14.23 4.44
CA GLU A 25 -20.78 12.97 5.08
C GLU A 25 -20.33 11.75 4.29
N VAL A 26 -20.22 11.84 2.96
CA VAL A 26 -20.04 10.67 2.08
C VAL A 26 -19.30 11.01 0.80
N LEU A 27 -18.44 10.07 0.36
CA LEU A 27 -17.86 10.08 -0.98
C LEU A 27 -18.46 8.95 -1.81
N CYS A 28 -19.09 9.28 -2.93
CA CYS A 28 -19.57 8.33 -3.91
C CYS A 28 -18.66 8.35 -5.13
N TYR A 29 -18.35 7.19 -5.69
CA TYR A 29 -17.62 7.07 -6.93
C TYR A 29 -18.28 6.11 -7.91
N THR A 30 -18.12 6.39 -9.21
CA THR A 30 -18.64 5.58 -10.31
C THR A 30 -17.56 5.41 -11.37
N PRO A 31 -17.19 4.17 -11.75
CA PRO A 31 -16.32 3.95 -12.90
C PRO A 31 -16.94 4.47 -14.20
N VAL A 32 -16.17 5.20 -15.00
CA VAL A 32 -16.60 5.84 -16.25
C VAL A 32 -15.60 5.62 -17.38
N GLY A 33 -16.09 5.66 -18.62
CA GLY A 33 -15.26 5.49 -19.81
C GLY A 33 -14.81 4.05 -20.07
N ASN A 34 -13.85 3.90 -20.98
CA ASN A 34 -13.26 2.61 -21.35
C ASN A 34 -12.08 2.26 -20.44
N PRO A 35 -11.74 0.96 -20.28
CA PRO A 35 -10.52 0.55 -19.59
C PRO A 35 -9.25 1.18 -20.18
N LEU A 36 -8.42 1.76 -19.33
CA LEU A 36 -7.17 2.45 -19.64
C LEU A 36 -5.98 1.53 -19.35
N GLY A 37 -5.04 1.45 -20.28
CA GLY A 37 -3.70 0.94 -20.00
C GLY A 37 -2.89 1.91 -19.14
N PHE A 38 -1.69 1.48 -18.72
CA PHE A 38 -0.83 2.28 -17.84
C PHE A 38 -0.48 3.65 -18.44
N ALA A 39 -0.03 3.70 -19.70
CA ALA A 39 0.34 4.95 -20.36
C ALA A 39 -0.86 5.92 -20.49
N GLU A 40 -2.02 5.42 -20.94
CA GLU A 40 -3.24 6.21 -21.06
C GLU A 40 -3.71 6.78 -19.71
N MET A 41 -3.59 5.98 -18.65
CA MET A 41 -3.88 6.43 -17.28
C MET A 41 -2.92 7.52 -16.83
N GLN A 42 -1.61 7.37 -17.06
CA GLN A 42 -0.60 8.36 -16.66
C GLN A 42 -0.79 9.69 -17.40
N ASP A 43 -1.17 9.68 -18.68
CA ASP A 43 -1.46 10.90 -19.43
C ASP A 43 -2.62 11.71 -18.80
N LEU A 44 -3.61 11.03 -18.21
CA LEU A 44 -4.75 11.65 -17.53
C LEU A 44 -4.44 12.15 -16.11
N ARG A 45 -3.33 11.72 -15.50
CA ARG A 45 -2.92 12.14 -14.14
C ARG A 45 -2.25 13.51 -14.13
N GLN A 46 -3.02 14.50 -14.57
CA GLN A 46 -2.63 15.92 -14.52
C GLN A 46 -3.21 16.59 -13.28
N PRO A 47 -2.55 17.60 -12.69
CA PRO A 47 -3.07 18.32 -11.53
C PRO A 47 -4.48 18.87 -11.76
N VAL A 48 -5.34 18.76 -10.74
CA VAL A 48 -6.70 19.31 -10.70
C VAL A 48 -6.90 20.19 -9.47
N SER A 49 -7.97 20.98 -9.45
CA SER A 49 -8.36 21.81 -8.30
C SER A 49 -9.86 21.63 -8.00
N VAL A 50 -10.23 21.82 -6.74
CA VAL A 50 -11.63 21.88 -6.30
C VAL A 50 -11.85 23.15 -5.48
N ASP A 51 -13.02 23.75 -5.58
CA ASP A 51 -13.34 24.99 -4.86
C ASP A 51 -13.66 24.74 -3.38
N ASP A 52 -14.36 23.63 -3.09
CA ASP A 52 -14.73 23.20 -1.74
C ASP A 52 -14.23 21.76 -1.50
N PRO A 53 -13.20 21.56 -0.65
CA PRO A 53 -12.67 20.23 -0.30
C PRO A 53 -13.67 19.26 0.34
N GLU A 54 -14.77 19.76 0.92
CA GLU A 54 -15.80 18.94 1.56
C GLU A 54 -16.93 18.58 0.58
N SER A 55 -17.13 19.36 -0.49
CA SER A 55 -18.19 19.12 -1.47
C SER A 55 -17.78 19.48 -2.89
N PHE A 56 -17.60 18.46 -3.72
CA PHE A 56 -17.20 18.63 -5.12
C PHE A 56 -17.65 17.46 -5.99
N GLU A 57 -17.58 17.67 -7.30
CA GLU A 57 -17.83 16.65 -8.30
C GLU A 57 -16.79 16.77 -9.43
N LEU A 58 -16.03 15.70 -9.69
CA LEU A 58 -15.03 15.67 -10.77
C LEU A 58 -14.80 14.25 -11.29
N THR A 59 -14.13 14.13 -12.42
CA THR A 59 -13.63 12.84 -12.93
C THR A 59 -12.13 12.74 -12.71
N VAL A 60 -11.71 11.74 -11.94
CA VAL A 60 -10.31 11.41 -11.68
C VAL A 60 -9.79 10.31 -12.63
N ALA A 61 -8.49 10.32 -12.90
CA ALA A 61 -7.85 9.43 -13.87
C ALA A 61 -7.92 7.95 -13.50
N ASN A 62 -7.83 7.65 -12.20
CA ASN A 62 -7.81 6.29 -11.68
C ASN A 62 -8.18 6.23 -10.20
N MET A 63 -8.33 4.99 -9.70
CA MET A 63 -8.35 4.68 -8.27
C MET A 63 -7.07 3.95 -7.87
N GLY A 64 -6.52 4.29 -6.71
CA GLY A 64 -5.48 3.54 -6.02
C GLY A 64 -5.96 3.06 -4.65
N VAL A 65 -5.29 2.03 -4.14
CA VAL A 65 -5.45 1.54 -2.78
C VAL A 65 -4.12 1.61 -2.05
N SER A 66 -4.18 1.75 -0.74
CA SER A 66 -3.06 1.60 0.16
C SER A 66 -3.50 0.89 1.44
N VAL A 67 -2.55 0.28 2.14
CA VAL A 67 -2.82 -0.33 3.44
C VAL A 67 -1.93 0.25 4.53
N ASP A 68 -2.58 0.77 5.56
CA ASP A 68 -1.96 1.11 6.83
C ASP A 68 -1.92 -0.15 7.70
N LEU A 69 -0.76 -0.81 7.71
CA LEU A 69 -0.54 -2.05 8.45
C LEU A 69 0.06 -1.78 9.83
N SER A 70 -0.71 -2.13 10.85
CA SER A 70 -0.26 -2.21 12.24
C SER A 70 0.32 -3.57 12.56
N LEU A 71 1.41 -3.61 13.33
CA LEU A 71 2.08 -4.84 13.74
C LEU A 71 2.52 -4.71 15.20
N THR A 72 2.22 -5.72 16.02
CA THR A 72 2.84 -5.87 17.34
C THR A 72 3.90 -6.97 17.26
N TRP A 73 5.14 -6.64 17.64
CA TRP A 73 6.26 -7.59 17.67
C TRP A 73 7.10 -7.37 18.92
N GLN A 74 7.36 -8.44 19.69
CA GLN A 74 8.12 -8.36 20.95
C GLN A 74 7.59 -7.26 21.89
N GLU A 75 6.27 -7.22 22.11
CA GLU A 75 5.58 -6.25 22.98
C GLU A 75 5.74 -4.78 22.57
N ARG A 76 6.10 -4.53 21.29
CA ARG A 76 6.25 -3.19 20.72
C ARG A 76 5.33 -3.05 19.52
N ASP A 77 4.76 -1.87 19.36
CA ASP A 77 3.84 -1.57 18.26
C ASP A 77 4.55 -0.85 17.13
N PHE A 78 4.17 -1.19 15.90
CA PHE A 78 4.77 -0.65 14.69
C PHE A 78 3.71 -0.35 13.63
N ARG A 79 4.03 0.60 12.75
CA ARG A 79 3.47 0.68 11.40
C ARG A 79 4.46 0.15 10.37
N VAL A 80 3.95 -0.58 9.39
CA VAL A 80 4.76 -1.10 8.28
C VAL A 80 4.80 -0.07 7.16
N LEU A 81 6.00 0.30 6.75
CA LEU A 81 6.28 1.20 5.63
C LEU A 81 7.20 0.51 4.64
N ILE A 82 7.07 0.84 3.36
CA ILE A 82 7.97 0.37 2.31
C ILE A 82 8.70 1.56 1.68
N ARG A 83 9.97 1.38 1.33
CA ARG A 83 10.73 2.40 0.60
C ARG A 83 10.45 2.26 -0.89
N GLN A 84 10.20 3.40 -1.51
CA GLN A 84 10.21 3.55 -2.96
C GLN A 84 11.31 4.55 -3.34
N ASP A 85 12.18 4.13 -4.25
CA ASP A 85 13.14 5.01 -4.88
C ASP A 85 12.48 5.63 -6.12
N ARG A 86 12.43 6.97 -6.18
CA ARG A 86 11.80 7.71 -7.28
C ARG A 86 12.89 8.35 -8.13
N THR A 87 13.43 7.57 -9.07
CA THR A 87 14.61 7.93 -9.86
C THR A 87 14.43 9.25 -10.61
N GLU A 88 13.24 9.50 -11.17
CA GLU A 88 12.97 10.75 -11.90
C GLU A 88 12.94 11.99 -11.01
N GLN A 89 12.61 11.82 -9.71
CA GLN A 89 12.54 12.89 -8.73
C GLN A 89 13.78 12.95 -7.81
N GLU A 90 14.77 12.08 -8.07
CA GLU A 90 16.02 11.94 -7.31
C GLU A 90 15.83 11.89 -5.78
N ASP A 91 14.76 11.23 -5.33
CA ASP A 91 14.44 11.10 -3.92
C ASP A 91 13.94 9.70 -3.54
N ASN A 92 13.76 9.50 -2.23
CA ASN A 92 13.19 8.30 -1.66
C ASN A 92 12.03 8.66 -0.73
N VAL A 93 10.92 7.94 -0.89
CA VAL A 93 9.75 8.05 -0.02
C VAL A 93 9.57 6.76 0.77
N LEU A 94 9.16 6.87 2.03
CA LEU A 94 8.49 5.78 2.71
C LEU A 94 6.99 5.92 2.47
N LYS A 95 6.39 4.84 1.96
CA LYS A 95 4.97 4.76 1.64
C LYS A 95 4.33 3.58 2.34
N LEU A 96 3.00 3.56 2.30
CA LEU A 96 2.21 2.37 2.58
C LEU A 96 2.36 1.36 1.41
N ILE A 97 2.10 0.08 1.67
CA ILE A 97 1.89 -0.90 0.58
C ILE A 97 0.71 -0.40 -0.25
N SER A 98 0.86 -0.34 -1.57
CA SER A 98 -0.06 0.43 -2.40
C SER A 98 -0.04 0.00 -3.86
N GLY A 99 -1.21 0.00 -4.51
CA GLY A 99 -1.32 -0.29 -5.94
C GLY A 99 -2.52 0.33 -6.61
N TYR A 100 -2.58 0.19 -7.93
CA TYR A 100 -3.68 0.69 -8.75
C TYR A 100 -4.81 -0.33 -8.82
N VAL A 101 -6.06 0.12 -8.63
CA VAL A 101 -7.21 -0.78 -8.68
C VAL A 101 -7.52 -1.17 -10.13
N PRO A 102 -7.51 -2.47 -10.47
CA PRO A 102 -7.92 -2.94 -11.80
C PRO A 102 -9.40 -2.63 -12.07
N ALA A 103 -9.74 -2.41 -13.33
CA ALA A 103 -11.10 -2.03 -13.76
C ALA A 103 -12.18 -3.01 -13.26
N HIS A 104 -11.86 -4.31 -13.21
CA HIS A 104 -12.77 -5.36 -12.78
C HIS A 104 -12.89 -5.48 -11.25
N GLU A 105 -12.00 -4.85 -10.49
CA GLU A 105 -11.99 -4.85 -9.02
C GLU A 105 -12.52 -3.53 -8.43
N LEU A 106 -12.87 -2.53 -9.24
CA LEU A 106 -13.35 -1.23 -8.78
C LEU A 106 -14.60 -1.29 -7.89
N ARG A 107 -15.38 -2.39 -7.93
CA ARG A 107 -16.52 -2.60 -7.02
C ARG A 107 -16.12 -3.24 -5.68
N VAL A 108 -14.93 -3.85 -5.62
CA VAL A 108 -14.40 -4.57 -4.45
C VAL A 108 -12.89 -4.27 -4.28
N PRO A 109 -12.49 -3.00 -4.09
CA PRO A 109 -11.07 -2.61 -4.03
C PRO A 109 -10.27 -3.28 -2.89
N LEU A 110 -10.96 -3.85 -1.90
CA LEU A 110 -10.32 -4.68 -0.88
C LEU A 110 -9.57 -5.89 -1.48
N LEU A 111 -10.02 -6.43 -2.61
CA LEU A 111 -9.31 -7.52 -3.29
C LEU A 111 -7.92 -7.07 -3.76
N THR A 112 -7.83 -5.87 -4.34
CA THR A 112 -6.55 -5.28 -4.72
C THR A 112 -5.64 -5.15 -3.49
N VAL A 113 -6.13 -4.68 -2.35
CA VAL A 113 -5.34 -4.61 -1.10
C VAL A 113 -4.76 -5.97 -0.71
N MET A 114 -5.55 -7.04 -0.82
CA MET A 114 -5.08 -8.40 -0.50
C MET A 114 -3.99 -8.88 -1.48
N THR A 115 -4.12 -8.53 -2.75
CA THR A 115 -3.11 -8.81 -3.78
C THR A 115 -1.82 -8.06 -3.48
N GLU A 116 -1.89 -6.75 -3.24
CA GLU A 116 -0.73 -5.90 -2.93
C GLU A 116 0.01 -6.37 -1.68
N ILE A 117 -0.70 -6.78 -0.61
CA ILE A 117 -0.05 -7.35 0.57
C ILE A 117 0.64 -8.68 0.23
N ALA A 118 0.00 -9.55 -0.55
CA ALA A 118 0.60 -10.83 -0.93
C ALA A 118 1.82 -10.68 -1.87
N GLU A 119 1.85 -9.62 -2.67
CA GLU A 119 2.91 -9.31 -3.62
C GLU A 119 4.06 -8.56 -2.94
N GLU A 120 3.80 -7.49 -2.19
CA GLU A 120 4.85 -6.62 -1.65
C GLU A 120 5.36 -7.07 -0.27
N LEU A 121 4.56 -7.74 0.58
CA LEU A 121 4.96 -8.18 1.92
C LEU A 121 5.38 -9.65 1.94
N LEU A 122 6.69 -9.89 1.98
CA LEU A 122 7.25 -11.22 2.12
C LEU A 122 7.72 -11.49 3.56
N LEU A 123 7.23 -12.58 4.14
CA LEU A 123 7.54 -13.00 5.51
C LEU A 123 8.23 -14.37 5.49
N GLU A 124 9.54 -14.37 5.72
CA GLU A 124 10.34 -15.60 5.73
C GLU A 124 10.55 -16.11 7.16
N SER A 125 10.27 -17.39 7.38
CA SER A 125 10.68 -18.11 8.59
C SER A 125 11.69 -19.22 8.26
N ASN A 126 12.29 -19.81 9.29
CA ASN A 126 13.10 -21.02 9.15
C ASN A 126 12.33 -22.25 8.61
N ARG A 127 10.99 -22.17 8.46
CA ARG A 127 10.13 -23.22 7.89
C ARG A 127 9.60 -22.87 6.49
N GLY A 128 10.05 -21.78 5.89
CA GLY A 128 9.56 -21.27 4.60
C GLY A 128 8.74 -20.00 4.75
N TRP A 129 8.08 -19.61 3.67
CA TRP A 129 7.37 -18.34 3.54
C TRP A 129 5.98 -18.40 4.14
N LEU A 130 5.62 -17.44 4.98
CA LEU A 130 4.30 -17.38 5.60
C LEU A 130 3.28 -16.93 4.57
N GLN A 131 2.26 -17.75 4.34
CA GLN A 131 1.08 -17.33 3.56
C GLN A 131 0.16 -16.48 4.43
N GLY A 132 -0.48 -15.48 3.83
CA GLY A 132 -1.44 -14.62 4.50
C GLY A 132 -2.87 -15.15 4.50
N ARG A 133 -3.63 -14.76 5.51
CA ARG A 133 -5.08 -14.92 5.55
C ARG A 133 -5.75 -13.59 5.90
N TYR A 134 -6.85 -13.28 5.25
CA TYR A 134 -7.77 -12.24 5.68
C TYR A 134 -9.05 -12.88 6.16
N MET A 135 -9.36 -12.72 7.45
CA MET A 135 -10.35 -13.57 8.13
C MET A 135 -10.09 -15.05 7.82
N GLU A 136 -11.07 -15.78 7.31
CA GLU A 136 -10.92 -17.19 6.95
C GLU A 136 -10.40 -17.43 5.52
N THR A 137 -10.19 -16.38 4.73
CA THR A 137 -9.81 -16.48 3.31
C THR A 137 -8.30 -16.38 3.14
N TRP A 138 -7.71 -17.31 2.40
CA TRP A 138 -6.29 -17.27 2.05
C TRP A 138 -6.01 -16.18 1.02
N LEU A 139 -4.94 -15.42 1.24
CA LEU A 139 -4.39 -14.49 0.25
C LEU A 139 -3.81 -15.25 -0.96
N PRO A 140 -3.70 -14.59 -2.13
CA PRO A 140 -3.02 -15.17 -3.28
C PRO A 140 -1.55 -15.50 -2.96
N THR A 141 -0.94 -16.36 -3.78
CA THR A 141 0.44 -16.83 -3.57
C THR A 141 1.26 -16.62 -4.84
N PRO A 142 1.51 -15.35 -5.23
CA PRO A 142 2.08 -14.97 -6.53
C PRO A 142 3.43 -15.64 -6.80
N TYR A 143 4.17 -15.94 -5.73
CA TYR A 143 5.53 -16.50 -5.82
C TYR A 143 5.64 -17.95 -5.35
N SER A 144 4.54 -18.70 -5.19
CA SER A 144 4.57 -20.08 -4.68
C SER A 144 5.45 -21.05 -5.49
N ALA A 145 5.69 -20.75 -6.77
CA ALA A 145 6.59 -21.52 -7.63
C ALA A 145 8.09 -21.36 -7.27
N SER A 146 8.48 -20.22 -6.70
CA SER A 146 9.88 -19.89 -6.39
C SER A 146 10.16 -19.77 -4.88
N LEU A 147 9.12 -19.52 -4.10
CA LEU A 147 9.12 -19.32 -2.65
C LEU A 147 8.21 -20.37 -1.98
N PRO A 148 8.76 -21.53 -1.55
CA PRO A 148 7.98 -22.59 -0.92
C PRO A 148 7.32 -22.14 0.39
N LEU A 149 6.00 -22.29 0.47
CA LEU A 149 5.22 -21.86 1.62
C LEU A 149 5.50 -22.74 2.85
N SER A 150 5.47 -22.10 4.02
CA SER A 150 5.46 -22.79 5.31
C SER A 150 4.18 -23.59 5.47
N LYS A 151 4.31 -24.88 5.75
CA LYS A 151 3.16 -25.76 6.03
C LYS A 151 2.58 -25.59 7.44
N ARG A 152 3.23 -24.80 8.30
CA ARG A 152 2.91 -24.68 9.73
C ARG A 152 2.55 -23.29 10.19
N HIS A 153 3.01 -22.26 9.47
CA HIS A 153 2.90 -20.88 9.89
C HIS A 153 2.27 -20.06 8.77
N SER A 154 1.30 -19.24 9.15
CA SER A 154 0.64 -18.23 8.34
C SER A 154 0.53 -16.96 9.17
N TYR A 155 0.44 -15.81 8.50
CA TYR A 155 0.05 -14.57 9.17
C TYR A 155 -1.44 -14.32 8.98
N GLN A 156 -2.03 -13.59 9.91
CA GLN A 156 -3.44 -13.22 9.87
C GLN A 156 -3.56 -11.70 9.70
N LEU A 157 -4.45 -11.28 8.81
CA LEU A 157 -4.89 -9.92 8.64
C LEU A 157 -6.27 -9.79 9.24
N THR A 158 -6.45 -8.75 10.05
CA THR A 158 -7.75 -8.30 10.52
C THR A 158 -7.94 -6.84 10.16
N SER A 159 -9.18 -6.47 9.85
CA SER A 159 -9.50 -5.06 9.66
C SER A 159 -9.43 -4.32 10.99
N HIS A 160 -8.86 -3.12 10.95
CA HIS A 160 -8.95 -2.18 12.04
C HIS A 160 -9.94 -1.09 11.61
N HIS A 161 -11.12 -1.07 12.22
CA HIS A 161 -12.13 -0.06 11.90
C HIS A 161 -11.64 1.33 12.30
N ALA A 162 -11.19 2.11 11.31
CA ALA A 162 -11.09 3.54 11.46
C ALA A 162 -12.51 4.15 11.40
N ALA A 163 -12.78 5.18 12.20
CA ALA A 163 -14.03 5.94 12.15
C ALA A 163 -14.09 6.84 10.90
N ALA A 164 -13.81 6.29 9.72
CA ALA A 164 -13.83 7.01 8.46
C ALA A 164 -15.27 7.22 7.97
N HIS A 165 -15.45 8.31 7.24
CA HIS A 165 -16.69 8.60 6.52
C HIS A 165 -17.00 7.49 5.49
N PRO A 166 -18.28 7.16 5.27
CA PRO A 166 -18.67 6.19 4.26
C PRO A 166 -18.15 6.52 2.85
N VAL A 167 -17.71 5.48 2.15
CA VAL A 167 -17.34 5.53 0.74
C VAL A 167 -18.20 4.53 -0.02
N LEU A 168 -18.82 4.97 -1.12
CA LEU A 168 -19.72 4.13 -1.90
C LEU A 168 -19.24 3.99 -3.34
N CYS A 169 -19.24 2.77 -3.85
CA CYS A 169 -19.22 2.51 -5.29
C CYS A 169 -20.66 2.53 -5.81
N ARG A 170 -21.08 3.64 -6.44
CA ARG A 170 -22.49 3.92 -6.74
C ARG A 170 -23.31 3.86 -5.44
N GLU A 171 -24.18 2.87 -5.29
CA GLU A 171 -25.02 2.66 -4.11
C GLU A 171 -24.41 1.68 -3.09
N LEU A 172 -23.29 1.01 -3.42
CA LEU A 172 -22.69 -0.03 -2.60
C LEU A 172 -21.67 0.55 -1.63
N HIS A 173 -21.91 0.42 -0.32
CA HIS A 173 -20.93 0.75 0.70
C HIS A 173 -19.69 -0.14 0.59
N LEU A 174 -18.51 0.48 0.59
CA LEU A 174 -17.26 -0.26 0.73
C LEU A 174 -17.16 -0.84 2.15
N ILE A 175 -16.84 -2.14 2.20
CA ILE A 175 -16.52 -2.84 3.44
C ILE A 175 -15.21 -2.34 4.02
N GLU A 176 -15.03 -2.51 5.33
CA GLU A 176 -13.88 -2.01 6.11
C GLU A 176 -13.69 -0.50 6.18
N ARG A 177 -14.62 0.29 5.60
CA ARG A 177 -14.66 1.76 5.69
C ARG A 177 -13.27 2.40 5.51
N PRO A 178 -12.66 2.26 4.32
CA PRO A 178 -11.36 2.87 4.07
C PRO A 178 -11.44 4.39 4.21
N ARG A 179 -10.34 5.01 4.66
CA ARG A 179 -10.16 6.46 4.51
C ARG A 179 -10.02 6.77 3.02
N ALA A 180 -10.75 7.74 2.51
CA ALA A 180 -10.64 8.16 1.11
C ALA A 180 -10.13 9.60 0.99
N TYR A 181 -9.41 9.86 -0.10
CA TYR A 181 -9.06 11.21 -0.54
C TYR A 181 -8.84 11.27 -2.05
N VAL A 182 -9.11 12.42 -2.66
CA VAL A 182 -8.65 12.78 -4.00
C VAL A 182 -7.30 13.47 -3.86
N HIS A 183 -6.28 12.89 -4.47
CA HIS A 183 -4.97 13.50 -4.56
C HIS A 183 -4.96 14.48 -5.74
N LEU A 184 -5.00 15.78 -5.43
CA LEU A 184 -5.12 16.84 -6.44
C LEU A 184 -3.94 16.88 -7.42
N PRO A 185 -2.66 16.73 -6.98
CA PRO A 185 -1.51 16.75 -7.88
C PRO A 185 -1.54 15.67 -8.97
N THR A 186 -2.13 14.50 -8.68
CA THR A 186 -2.13 13.37 -9.62
C THR A 186 -3.52 12.98 -10.12
N ASN A 187 -4.55 13.78 -9.82
CA ASN A 187 -5.93 13.52 -10.23
C ASN A 187 -6.36 12.06 -10.02
N SER A 188 -6.24 11.56 -8.79
CA SER A 188 -6.53 10.16 -8.47
C SER A 188 -7.29 10.04 -7.15
N LEU A 189 -8.28 9.14 -7.10
CA LEU A 189 -8.94 8.76 -5.86
C LEU A 189 -8.12 7.66 -5.17
N GLN A 190 -7.83 7.84 -3.89
CA GLN A 190 -7.04 6.90 -3.08
C GLN A 190 -7.88 6.38 -1.92
N LEU A 191 -7.81 5.07 -1.69
CA LEU A 191 -8.46 4.40 -0.56
C LEU A 191 -7.39 3.81 0.35
N VAL A 192 -7.39 4.18 1.63
CA VAL A 192 -6.46 3.65 2.64
C VAL A 192 -7.22 2.75 3.61
N TYR A 193 -6.89 1.46 3.57
CA TYR A 193 -7.44 0.45 4.46
C TYR A 193 -6.52 0.29 5.67
N SER A 194 -7.08 0.38 6.88
CA SER A 194 -6.34 0.11 8.11
C SER A 194 -6.49 -1.36 8.49
N MET A 195 -5.37 -2.04 8.72
CA MET A 195 -5.34 -3.47 9.04
C MET A 195 -4.34 -3.77 10.14
N GLN A 196 -4.56 -4.87 10.85
CA GLN A 196 -3.62 -5.46 11.78
C GLN A 196 -3.00 -6.71 11.17
N LEU A 197 -1.68 -6.72 11.10
CA LEU A 197 -0.85 -7.87 10.78
C LEU A 197 -0.52 -8.62 12.07
N GLN A 198 -1.12 -9.80 12.22
CA GLN A 198 -0.84 -10.72 13.31
C GLN A 198 0.12 -11.80 12.81
N LEU A 199 1.31 -11.83 13.38
CA LEU A 199 2.31 -12.85 13.11
C LEU A 199 2.09 -14.05 14.03
N PRO A 200 2.45 -15.27 13.59
CA PRO A 200 2.27 -16.45 14.41
C PRO A 200 3.15 -16.44 15.65
N ASP A 201 2.59 -16.88 16.78
CA ASP A 201 3.34 -17.11 18.00
C ASP A 201 4.49 -18.09 17.75
N ASN A 202 5.66 -17.82 18.33
CA ASN A 202 6.84 -18.69 18.22
C ASN A 202 7.35 -18.90 16.79
N CYS A 203 7.55 -17.82 16.04
CA CYS A 203 8.24 -17.85 14.75
C CYS A 203 9.69 -17.32 14.87
N PRO A 204 10.63 -18.07 15.49
CA PRO A 204 12.01 -17.61 15.62
C PRO A 204 12.66 -17.52 14.25
N GLY A 205 13.46 -16.47 14.02
CA GLY A 205 14.14 -16.27 12.74
C GLY A 205 13.30 -15.53 11.69
N LEU A 206 12.16 -14.92 12.06
CA LEU A 206 11.32 -14.22 11.11
C LEU A 206 12.06 -13.03 10.46
N THR A 207 12.00 -12.93 9.13
CA THR A 207 12.56 -11.82 8.36
C THR A 207 11.46 -11.19 7.50
N MET A 208 11.35 -9.87 7.52
CA MET A 208 10.43 -9.11 6.67
C MET A 208 11.19 -8.57 5.45
N LEU A 209 10.68 -8.86 4.25
CA LEU A 209 11.26 -8.45 2.99
C LEU A 209 10.19 -7.86 2.09
N HIS A 210 10.62 -6.92 1.25
CA HIS A 210 9.81 -6.38 0.17
C HIS A 210 10.09 -7.17 -1.10
N ALA A 211 9.05 -7.41 -1.91
CA ALA A 211 9.23 -7.78 -3.31
C ALA A 211 9.15 -6.50 -4.15
N ASP A 212 10.26 -6.11 -4.76
CA ASP A 212 10.33 -4.90 -5.59
C ASP A 212 10.23 -5.28 -7.08
N GLU A 213 9.46 -4.50 -7.82
CA GLU A 213 9.26 -4.70 -9.26
C GLU A 213 10.06 -3.68 -10.06
N HIS A 214 10.86 -4.15 -11.00
CA HIS A 214 11.57 -3.28 -11.94
C HIS A 214 11.53 -3.83 -13.36
N MET A 215 11.55 -2.93 -14.33
CA MET A 215 11.54 -3.30 -15.74
C MET A 215 12.95 -3.73 -16.20
N ASP A 216 13.09 -4.97 -16.68
CA ASP A 216 14.23 -5.38 -17.51
C ASP A 216 14.01 -4.83 -18.91
N THR A 217 14.65 -3.69 -19.20
CA THR A 217 14.53 -2.99 -20.48
C THR A 217 15.13 -3.76 -21.65
N GLU A 218 16.08 -4.68 -21.40
CA GLU A 218 16.65 -5.53 -22.46
C GLU A 218 15.68 -6.63 -22.88
N LYS A 219 14.93 -7.21 -21.93
CA LYS A 219 13.99 -8.31 -22.19
C LYS A 219 12.53 -7.88 -22.28
N ASN A 220 12.23 -6.61 -22.01
CA ASN A 220 10.88 -6.06 -21.92
C ASN A 220 9.99 -6.89 -20.96
N GLN A 221 10.54 -7.21 -19.79
CA GLN A 221 9.88 -8.03 -18.76
C GLN A 221 9.93 -7.32 -17.42
N LEU A 222 8.85 -7.44 -16.64
CA LEU A 222 8.87 -6.99 -15.26
C LEU A 222 9.55 -8.08 -14.41
N LEU A 223 10.65 -7.73 -13.76
CA LEU A 223 11.34 -8.60 -12.82
C LEU A 223 10.89 -8.25 -11.41
N VAL A 224 10.55 -9.29 -10.65
CA VAL A 224 10.30 -9.15 -9.22
C VAL A 224 11.54 -9.64 -8.48
N GLU A 225 12.11 -8.81 -7.63
CA GLU A 225 13.28 -9.14 -6.81
C GLU A 225 13.04 -8.95 -5.32
N MET A 226 13.82 -9.66 -4.51
CA MET A 226 13.89 -9.44 -3.07
C MET A 226 15.34 -9.36 -2.62
N ASN A 227 15.64 -8.57 -1.59
CA ASN A 227 17.02 -8.30 -1.16
C ASN A 227 17.21 -8.30 0.37
N TYR A 228 17.88 -9.34 0.87
CA TYR A 228 18.25 -9.46 2.28
C TYR A 228 19.22 -8.39 2.80
N GLN A 229 20.04 -7.81 1.91
CA GLN A 229 21.06 -6.83 2.30
C GLN A 229 20.53 -5.40 2.26
N ARG A 230 19.40 -5.17 1.59
CA ARG A 230 18.81 -3.86 1.38
C ARG A 230 17.35 -3.89 1.83
N PRO A 231 17.09 -3.81 3.16
CA PRO A 231 15.72 -3.81 3.64
C PRO A 231 14.97 -2.61 3.06
N GLU A 232 13.83 -2.92 2.48
CA GLU A 232 12.89 -1.96 1.91
C GLU A 232 11.62 -1.87 2.73
N ILE A 233 11.36 -2.85 3.60
CA ILE A 233 10.37 -2.75 4.66
C ILE A 233 11.00 -2.10 5.89
N PHE A 234 10.31 -1.10 6.43
CA PHE A 234 10.63 -0.41 7.66
C PHE A 234 9.45 -0.51 8.64
N LEU A 235 9.78 -0.79 9.89
CA LEU A 235 8.87 -0.78 11.02
C LEU A 235 9.04 0.54 11.77
N ALA A 236 8.06 1.44 11.63
CA ALA A 236 8.00 2.69 12.37
C ALA A 236 7.43 2.43 13.77
N GLU A 237 8.26 2.59 14.80
CA GLU A 237 7.87 2.31 16.18
C GLU A 237 6.85 3.31 16.67
N MET A 238 5.75 2.78 17.23
CA MET A 238 4.68 3.50 17.87
C MET A 238 4.78 3.34 19.40
N ARG A 239 4.45 4.38 20.15
CA ARG A 239 4.34 4.35 21.60
C ARG A 239 3.16 5.22 22.02
N ASP A 240 2.24 4.66 22.80
CA ASP A 240 1.03 5.35 23.27
C ASP A 240 0.23 5.98 22.12
N GLY A 241 0.15 5.28 20.98
CA GLY A 241 -0.54 5.72 19.77
C GLY A 241 0.20 6.77 18.93
N ALA A 242 1.44 7.14 19.29
CA ALA A 242 2.22 8.13 18.55
C ALA A 242 3.53 7.53 17.98
N ALA A 243 3.88 7.92 16.76
CA ALA A 243 5.14 7.53 16.15
C ALA A 243 6.35 8.14 16.89
N THR A 244 7.33 7.30 17.20
CA THR A 244 8.55 7.72 17.93
C THR A 244 9.63 8.31 17.03
N GLY A 245 9.48 8.18 15.71
CA GLY A 245 10.53 8.50 14.74
C GLY A 245 11.66 7.47 14.66
N LYS A 246 11.54 6.31 15.30
CA LYS A 246 12.50 5.22 15.14
C LYS A 246 12.01 4.23 14.09
N LEU A 247 12.92 3.83 13.20
CA LEU A 247 12.67 2.83 12.17
C LEU A 247 13.51 1.59 12.46
N PHE A 248 12.94 0.42 12.21
CA PHE A 248 13.60 -0.87 12.34
C PHE A 248 13.36 -1.70 11.08
N SER A 249 14.21 -2.68 10.82
CA SER A 249 13.89 -3.83 9.99
C SER A 249 13.79 -5.06 10.89
N LEU A 250 12.99 -6.05 10.50
CA LEU A 250 12.90 -7.33 11.19
C LEU A 250 13.75 -8.36 10.44
N GLU A 251 14.85 -8.79 11.05
CA GLU A 251 15.84 -9.69 10.47
C GLU A 251 16.13 -10.84 11.42
N GLN A 252 15.84 -12.07 10.97
CA GLN A 252 16.09 -13.28 11.76
C GLN A 252 15.51 -13.20 13.19
N GLY A 253 14.34 -12.56 13.33
CA GLY A 253 13.64 -12.36 14.59
C GLY A 253 14.06 -11.11 15.37
N GLU A 254 15.12 -10.42 14.95
CA GLU A 254 15.69 -9.27 15.64
C GLU A 254 15.25 -7.95 14.99
N LEU A 255 14.99 -6.94 15.84
CA LEU A 255 14.71 -5.57 15.39
C LEU A 255 16.03 -4.82 15.18
N VAL A 256 16.42 -4.63 13.92
CA VAL A 256 17.65 -3.92 13.54
C VAL A 256 17.34 -2.44 13.31
N PRO A 257 17.91 -1.50 14.08
CA PRO A 257 17.65 -0.08 13.89
C PRO A 257 18.10 0.42 12.51
N ARG A 258 17.25 1.19 11.85
CA ARG A 258 17.51 1.81 10.55
C ARG A 258 17.44 3.34 10.65
N ARG A 259 18.33 4.01 9.93
CA ARG A 259 18.40 5.48 9.84
C ARG A 259 18.56 5.90 8.39
N PRO A 260 17.49 5.79 7.58
CA PRO A 260 17.54 6.30 6.22
C PRO A 260 17.76 7.83 6.26
N LYS A 261 18.48 8.36 5.26
CA LYS A 261 18.74 9.79 5.13
C LYS A 261 17.68 10.43 4.23
N ASN A 262 17.43 11.73 4.40
CA ASN A 262 16.58 12.55 3.52
C ASN A 262 15.21 11.93 3.20
N ILE A 263 14.53 11.40 4.22
CA ILE A 263 13.28 10.68 4.06
C ILE A 263 12.13 11.64 3.80
N TRP A 264 11.41 11.38 2.72
CA TRP A 264 10.06 11.87 2.54
C TRP A 264 9.05 10.76 2.84
N LEU A 265 7.82 11.15 3.13
CA LEU A 265 6.68 10.26 3.30
C LEU A 265 5.73 10.46 2.13
N SER A 266 5.04 9.42 1.68
CA SER A 266 4.07 9.56 0.58
C SER A 266 2.92 10.51 0.91
N GLU A 267 2.15 10.88 -0.11
CA GLU A 267 0.96 11.72 -0.02
C GLU A 267 -0.08 11.18 0.97
N ALA A 268 -0.15 9.86 1.15
CA ALA A 268 -1.04 9.24 2.14
C ALA A 268 -0.73 9.68 3.59
N LEU A 269 0.46 10.23 3.85
CA LEU A 269 0.89 10.75 5.15
C LEU A 269 0.98 12.28 5.16
N ALA A 270 0.44 12.95 4.13
CA ALA A 270 0.31 14.39 4.06
C ALA A 270 -0.98 14.89 4.73
N PRO A 271 -1.11 16.19 5.02
CA PRO A 271 -2.35 16.78 5.52
C PRO A 271 -3.51 16.52 4.55
N GLN A 272 -4.63 16.07 5.10
CA GLN A 272 -5.89 15.93 4.38
C GLN A 272 -6.87 17.01 4.89
N THR A 273 -7.52 17.70 3.96
CA THR A 273 -8.60 18.66 4.23
C THR A 273 -9.85 18.17 3.54
N GLY A 274 -10.94 17.92 4.28
CA GLY A 274 -12.12 17.24 3.74
C GLY A 274 -11.74 15.94 3.03
N TRP A 275 -12.07 15.85 1.74
CA TRP A 275 -11.72 14.70 0.90
C TRP A 275 -10.48 14.89 0.04
N VAL A 276 -9.63 15.89 0.27
CA VAL A 276 -8.50 16.17 -0.63
C VAL A 276 -7.15 16.17 0.07
N ILE A 277 -6.13 15.79 -0.70
CA ILE A 277 -4.71 16.00 -0.37
C ILE A 277 -4.09 16.81 -1.51
N GLU A 278 -3.52 17.96 -1.16
CA GLU A 278 -2.89 18.89 -2.10
C GLU A 278 -1.38 18.68 -2.21
N GLU A 279 -0.77 18.11 -1.18
CA GLU A 279 0.67 17.95 -1.07
C GLU A 279 1.12 16.64 -1.73
N PRO A 280 2.12 16.65 -2.63
CA PRO A 280 2.58 15.45 -3.33
C PRO A 280 3.35 14.46 -2.44
N ARG A 281 3.67 14.88 -1.21
CA ARG A 281 4.44 14.14 -0.20
C ARG A 281 4.43 14.91 1.11
N SER A 282 4.82 14.24 2.19
CA SER A 282 4.95 14.83 3.52
C SER A 282 6.39 14.77 4.01
N LYS A 283 6.84 15.78 4.76
CA LYS A 283 8.18 15.79 5.34
C LYS A 283 8.26 14.81 6.51
N TRP A 284 9.41 14.16 6.64
CA TRP A 284 9.79 13.57 7.92
C TRP A 284 10.25 14.67 8.90
N PRO A 285 9.84 14.65 10.19
CA PRO A 285 8.96 13.68 10.84
C PRO A 285 7.47 14.07 10.83
N GLU A 286 7.09 15.20 10.25
CA GLU A 286 5.72 15.76 10.28
C GLU A 286 4.64 14.78 9.81
N GLY A 287 4.91 13.97 8.78
CA GLY A 287 3.96 12.97 8.30
C GLY A 287 3.69 11.81 9.26
N LEU A 288 4.61 11.55 10.20
CA LEU A 288 4.47 10.43 11.14
C LEU A 288 3.36 10.61 12.16
N THR A 289 2.87 11.83 12.35
CA THR A 289 1.73 12.09 13.22
C THR A 289 0.41 11.56 12.64
N ARG A 290 0.43 11.04 11.41
CA ARG A 290 -0.74 10.51 10.68
C ARG A 290 -0.67 8.98 10.47
N LEU A 291 0.28 8.33 11.15
CA LEU A 291 0.40 6.88 11.31
C LEU A 291 -0.48 6.37 12.45
#